data_AF-A0A401TMU9-F1
#
_entry.id   AF-A0A401TMU9-F1
#
_cell.length_a   1.000
_cell.length_b   1.000
_cell.length_c   1.000
_cell.angle_alpha   90.00
_cell.angle_beta   90.00
_cell.angle_gamma   90.00
#
_symmetry.space_group_name_H-M   'P 1'
#
loop_
_entity.id
_entity.type
_entity.pdbx_description
1 polymer ?
#
loop_
_entity_poly.entity_id
_entity_poly.type
_entity_poly.pdbx_seq_one_letter_code
_entity_poly.pdbx_strand_id
1 'polypeptide(L)'
;MPKGKGAGNQQRGGHPPAAPATPEPAAAAASREPFGDLTDSQELAAAMERLSLKVVAAIEEIRGEIRDQVQPIASILQKHEQEIQDLVEGLEEVEGGTKVSKAAMQSSSNQ
;
A
#
# COMPACT_ATOMS: atom_id res chain seq x y z
N MET A 1 36.18 42.03 39.38
CA MET A 1 36.50 41.25 40.60
C MET A 1 35.95 41.97 41.82
N PRO A 2 35.24 41.31 42.75
CA PRO A 2 35.12 41.78 44.11
C PRO A 2 35.87 40.83 45.08
N LYS A 3 36.74 41.41 45.91
CA LYS A 3 37.35 40.76 47.08
C LYS A 3 36.38 40.89 48.26
N GLY A 4 35.97 39.77 48.85
CA GLY A 4 35.26 39.72 50.13
C GLY A 4 36.01 38.80 51.08
N LYS A 5 36.72 39.39 52.06
CA LYS A 5 37.47 38.70 53.11
C LYS A 5 36.65 38.82 54.39
N GLY A 6 36.19 37.69 54.93
CA GLY A 6 35.54 37.60 56.24
C GLY A 6 35.93 36.30 56.90
N ALA A 7 36.85 36.38 57.86
CA ALA A 7 37.28 35.26 58.70
C ALA A 7 36.32 35.13 59.88
N GLY A 8 35.77 33.94 60.08
CA GLY A 8 35.01 33.56 61.27
C GLY A 8 35.57 32.26 61.83
N ASN A 9 36.43 32.36 62.84
CA ASN A 9 36.90 31.21 63.62
C ASN A 9 35.78 30.73 64.54
N GLN A 10 35.58 29.42 64.68
CA GLN A 10 36.05 28.66 65.84
C GLN A 10 35.38 27.28 65.89
N GLN A 11 36.24 26.31 66.10
CA GLN A 11 36.01 24.88 66.15
C GLN A 11 35.89 24.46 67.61
N ARG A 12 34.82 23.77 68.00
CA ARG A 12 34.85 22.55 68.85
C ARG A 12 33.46 22.17 69.36
N GLY A 13 33.15 20.90 69.24
CA GLY A 13 32.01 20.26 69.91
C GLY A 13 31.73 18.92 69.27
N GLY A 14 32.63 17.95 69.44
CA GLY A 14 32.34 16.57 69.05
C GLY A 14 31.28 15.96 69.97
N HIS A 15 30.46 15.05 69.42
CA HIS A 15 29.94 13.78 69.98
C HIS A 15 28.96 13.13 68.95
N PRO A 16 28.73 11.81 69.03
CA PRO A 16 28.54 10.87 67.89
C PRO A 16 27.11 10.82 67.30
N PRO A 17 26.87 10.12 66.16
CA PRO A 17 25.56 10.10 65.50
C PRO A 17 24.58 9.21 66.27
N ALA A 18 23.42 9.76 66.63
CA ALA A 18 22.29 9.01 67.14
C ALA A 18 21.25 8.83 66.02
N ALA A 19 21.12 7.58 65.57
CA ALA A 19 20.00 6.89 64.93
C ALA A 19 19.27 7.50 63.70
N PRO A 20 18.88 6.65 62.72
CA PRO A 20 18.14 7.08 61.55
C PRO A 20 16.70 7.43 61.92
N ALA A 21 16.35 8.72 61.89
CA ALA A 21 14.97 9.12 61.83
C ALA A 21 14.43 8.76 60.43
N THR A 22 13.56 7.77 60.40
CA THR A 22 12.45 7.53 59.44
C THR A 22 12.41 8.48 58.22
N PRO A 23 12.43 7.95 56.98
CA PRO A 23 12.14 8.80 55.84
C PRO A 23 10.67 9.21 55.89
N GLU A 24 10.43 10.51 55.90
CA GLU A 24 9.18 11.12 55.48
C GLU A 24 9.10 11.01 53.94
N PRO A 25 8.18 10.23 53.34
CA PRO A 25 7.95 10.29 51.91
C PRO A 25 6.86 11.34 51.64
N ALA A 26 7.16 12.61 51.93
CA ALA A 26 6.38 13.72 51.38
C ALA A 26 6.90 14.01 49.97
N ALA A 27 5.97 14.08 49.00
CA ALA A 27 6.19 14.28 47.56
C ALA A 27 6.58 13.05 46.72
N ALA A 28 6.01 11.88 47.02
CA ALA A 28 5.60 10.93 45.98
C ALA A 28 4.11 11.13 45.63
N ALA A 29 3.60 12.36 45.72
CA ALA A 29 2.28 12.69 45.20
C ALA A 29 2.45 13.10 43.74
N ALA A 30 2.49 12.08 42.89
CA ALA A 30 1.85 12.10 41.59
C ALA A 30 1.99 13.43 40.81
N SER A 31 3.22 13.79 40.44
CA SER A 31 3.37 14.41 39.12
C SER A 31 3.12 13.31 38.10
N ARG A 32 1.85 12.88 37.99
CA ARG A 32 1.34 12.28 36.77
C ARG A 32 1.65 13.34 35.74
N GLU A 33 2.66 13.12 34.91
CA GLU A 33 2.65 13.70 33.58
C GLU A 33 1.21 13.58 33.10
N PRO A 34 0.58 14.67 32.60
CA PRO A 34 -0.76 14.52 32.07
C PRO A 34 -0.62 13.40 31.05
N PHE A 35 -1.36 12.30 31.26
CA PHE A 35 -1.55 11.27 30.25
C PHE A 35 -2.10 12.02 29.05
N GLY A 36 -1.19 12.52 28.22
CA GLY A 36 -1.46 13.55 27.24
C GLY A 36 -2.38 12.93 26.22
N ASP A 37 -3.64 13.33 26.28
CA ASP A 37 -4.74 13.04 25.37
C ASP A 37 -4.54 11.84 24.43
N LEU A 38 -4.33 10.66 25.03
CA LEU A 38 -4.14 9.41 24.27
C LEU A 38 -5.42 9.01 23.53
N THR A 39 -6.57 9.55 23.95
CA THR A 39 -7.87 9.34 23.35
C THR A 39 -7.91 9.89 21.93
N ASP A 40 -7.50 11.14 21.73
CA ASP A 40 -7.46 11.77 20.39
C ASP A 40 -6.53 11.02 19.43
N SER A 41 -5.36 10.56 19.91
CA SER A 41 -4.41 9.77 19.10
C SER A 41 -4.97 8.40 18.72
N GLN A 42 -5.66 7.73 19.64
CA GLN A 42 -6.29 6.43 19.39
C GLN A 42 -7.48 6.55 18.44
N GLU A 43 -8.29 7.61 18.57
CA GLU A 43 -9.39 7.89 17.65
C GLU A 43 -8.89 8.19 16.24
N LEU A 44 -7.81 8.97 16.11
CA LEU A 44 -7.16 9.22 14.83
C LEU A 44 -6.63 7.92 14.21
N ALA A 45 -5.96 7.07 14.99
CA ALA A 45 -5.46 5.78 14.51
C ALA A 45 -6.60 4.87 14.01
N ALA A 46 -7.70 4.78 14.75
CA ALA A 46 -8.87 4.00 14.36
C ALA A 46 -9.57 4.57 13.11
N ALA A 47 -9.62 5.90 12.97
CA ALA A 47 -10.14 6.56 11.77
C ALA A 47 -9.27 6.26 10.54
N MET A 48 -7.95 6.31 10.70
CA MET A 48 -6.98 5.99 9.66
C MET A 48 -7.08 4.52 9.23
N GLU A 49 -7.15 3.58 10.17
CA GLU A 49 -7.34 2.15 9.86
C GLU A 49 -8.64 1.92 9.07
N ARG A 50 -9.74 2.52 9.51
CA ARG A 50 -11.02 2.46 8.80
C ARG A 50 -10.94 3.05 7.39
N LEU A 51 -10.24 4.17 7.23
CA LEU A 51 -10.03 4.78 5.92
C LEU A 51 -9.20 3.87 5.02
N SER A 52 -8.10 3.31 5.52
CA SER A 52 -7.27 2.36 4.79
C SER A 52 -8.08 1.16 4.31
N LEU A 53 -8.94 0.58 5.15
CA LEU A 53 -9.83 -0.52 4.75
C LEU A 53 -10.80 -0.11 3.64
N LYS A 54 -11.40 1.09 3.71
CA LYS A 54 -12.28 1.59 2.65
C LYS A 54 -11.54 1.81 1.34
N VAL A 55 -10.33 2.33 1.39
CA VAL A 55 -9.50 2.53 0.19
C VAL A 55 -9.13 1.19 -0.43
N VAL A 56 -8.73 0.20 0.37
CA VAL A 56 -8.45 -1.16 -0.13
C VAL A 56 -9.69 -1.77 -0.77
N ALA A 57 -10.86 -1.65 -0.13
CA ALA A 57 -12.12 -2.16 -0.69
C ALA A 57 -12.46 -1.51 -2.04
N ALA A 58 -12.34 -0.19 -2.14
CA ALA A 58 -12.58 0.54 -3.40
C ALA A 58 -11.58 0.16 -4.50
N ILE A 59 -10.31 -0.10 -4.15
CA ILE A 59 -9.30 -0.58 -5.11
C ILE A 59 -9.70 -1.96 -5.66
N GLU A 60 -10.14 -2.87 -4.80
CA GLU A 60 -10.56 -4.21 -5.23
C GLU A 60 -11.84 -4.19 -6.08
N GLU A 61 -12.79 -3.30 -5.76
CA GLU A 61 -13.98 -3.05 -6.58
C GLU A 61 -13.60 -2.55 -7.99
N ILE A 62 -12.76 -1.52 -8.08
CA ILE A 62 -12.27 -0.99 -9.36
C ILE A 62 -11.52 -2.07 -10.16
N ARG A 63 -10.69 -2.87 -9.49
CA ARG A 63 -9.99 -4.00 -10.13
C ARG A 63 -10.96 -5.04 -10.66
N GLY A 64 -12.03 -5.33 -9.92
CA GLY A 64 -13.12 -6.19 -10.38
C GLY A 64 -13.76 -5.66 -11.64
N GLU A 65 -14.20 -4.41 -11.61
CA GLU A 65 -14.88 -3.77 -12.74
C GLU A 65 -13.98 -3.67 -13.99
N ILE A 66 -12.69 -3.36 -13.83
CA ILE A 66 -11.73 -3.38 -14.95
C ILE A 66 -11.66 -4.78 -15.57
N ARG A 67 -11.60 -5.85 -14.76
CA ARG A 67 -11.57 -7.23 -15.30
C ARG A 67 -12.86 -7.55 -16.05
N ASP A 68 -14.01 -7.19 -15.47
CA ASP A 68 -15.33 -7.45 -16.06
C ASP A 68 -15.52 -6.69 -17.38
N GLN A 69 -14.91 -5.52 -17.53
CA GLN A 69 -14.91 -4.77 -18.80
C GLN A 69 -13.90 -5.30 -19.82
N VAL A 70 -12.70 -5.70 -19.39
CA VAL A 70 -11.62 -6.15 -20.29
C VAL A 70 -11.90 -7.55 -20.84
N GLN A 71 -12.48 -8.46 -20.04
CA GLN A 71 -12.70 -9.85 -20.45
C GLN A 71 -13.58 -10.00 -21.70
N PRO A 72 -14.74 -9.33 -21.83
CA PRO A 72 -15.55 -9.37 -23.05
C PRO A 72 -14.81 -8.82 -24.27
N ILE A 73 -14.05 -7.74 -24.11
CA ILE A 73 -13.27 -7.14 -25.20
C ILE A 73 -12.23 -8.14 -25.70
N ALA A 74 -11.49 -8.79 -24.80
CA ALA A 74 -10.51 -9.81 -25.17
C ALA A 74 -11.17 -10.98 -25.92
N SER A 75 -12.34 -11.44 -25.47
CA SER A 75 -13.09 -12.50 -26.15
C SER A 75 -13.55 -12.10 -27.55
N ILE A 76 -14.05 -10.88 -27.73
CA ILE A 76 -14.46 -10.35 -29.04
C ILE A 76 -13.26 -10.26 -29.98
N LEU A 77 -12.13 -9.75 -29.50
CA LEU A 77 -10.90 -9.65 -30.29
C LEU A 77 -10.41 -11.02 -30.74
N GLN A 78 -10.38 -12.01 -29.84
CA GLN A 78 -10.01 -13.38 -30.19
C GLN A 78 -10.95 -13.98 -31.24
N LYS A 79 -12.27 -13.75 -31.10
CA LYS A 79 -13.24 -14.20 -32.08
C LYS A 79 -12.99 -13.59 -33.45
N HIS A 80 -12.79 -12.28 -33.52
CA HIS A 80 -12.50 -11.60 -34.79
C HIS A 80 -11.19 -12.07 -35.42
N GLU A 81 -10.16 -12.33 -34.60
CA GLU A 81 -8.90 -12.88 -35.09
C GLU A 81 -9.11 -14.23 -35.76
N GLN A 82 -9.89 -15.13 -35.16
CA GLN A 82 -10.25 -16.41 -35.76
C GLN A 82 -11.05 -16.23 -37.05
N GLU A 83 -12.08 -15.39 -37.04
CA GLU A 83 -12.90 -15.14 -38.24
C GLU A 83 -12.05 -14.61 -39.41
N ILE A 84 -11.07 -13.75 -39.13
CA ILE A 84 -10.14 -13.26 -40.16
C ILE A 84 -9.28 -14.39 -40.69
N GLN A 85 -8.77 -15.28 -39.83
CA GLN A 85 -7.97 -16.44 -40.26
C GLN A 85 -8.81 -17.38 -41.15
N ASP A 86 -10.03 -17.71 -40.73
CA ASP A 86 -10.94 -18.57 -41.49
C ASP A 86 -11.24 -17.96 -42.87
N LEU A 87 -11.42 -16.63 -42.95
CA LEU A 87 -11.62 -15.92 -44.21
C LEU A 87 -10.38 -15.95 -45.10
N VAL A 88 -9.18 -15.80 -44.53
CA VAL A 88 -7.92 -15.88 -45.27
C VAL A 88 -7.75 -17.27 -45.88
N GLU A 89 -7.95 -18.34 -45.09
CA GLU A 89 -7.87 -19.71 -45.58
C GLU A 89 -8.89 -19.99 -46.69
N GLY A 90 -10.14 -19.53 -46.52
CA GLY A 90 -11.17 -19.69 -47.54
C GLY A 90 -10.86 -18.96 -48.85
N LEU A 91 -10.22 -17.78 -48.78
CA LEU A 91 -9.78 -17.05 -49.98
C LEU A 91 -8.66 -17.78 -50.72
N GLU A 92 -7.69 -18.35 -49.99
CA GLU A 92 -6.60 -19.13 -50.59
C GLU A 92 -7.13 -20.38 -51.31
N GLU A 93 -8.12 -21.07 -50.73
CA GLU A 93 -8.76 -22.23 -51.37
C GLU A 93 -9.49 -21.84 -52.67
N VAL A 94 -10.28 -20.76 -52.64
CA VAL A 94 -10.99 -20.26 -53.84
C VAL A 94 -10.01 -19.79 -54.92
N GLU A 95 -8.93 -19.11 -54.54
CA GLU A 95 -7.90 -18.69 -55.50
C GLU A 95 -7.16 -19.89 -56.12
N GLY A 96 -6.84 -20.91 -55.32
CA GLY A 96 -6.27 -22.17 -55.81
C GLY A 96 -7.20 -22.87 -56.80
N GLY A 97 -8.48 -23.03 -56.45
CA GLY A 97 -9.48 -23.68 -57.30
C GLY A 97 -9.73 -22.93 -58.62
N THR A 98 -9.76 -21.60 -58.59
CA THR A 98 -9.93 -20.78 -59.80
C THR A 98 -8.71 -20.85 -60.73
N LYS A 99 -7.49 -20.89 -60.19
CA LYS A 99 -6.26 -21.09 -60.99
C LYS A 99 -6.25 -22.43 -61.70
N VAL A 100 -6.58 -23.52 -61.00
CA VAL A 100 -6.66 -24.88 -61.58
C VAL A 100 -7.72 -24.94 -62.68
N SER A 101 -8.91 -24.39 -62.41
CA SER A 101 -10.01 -24.37 -63.39
C SER A 101 -9.64 -23.58 -64.65
N LYS A 102 -8.98 -22.43 -64.49
CA LYS A 102 -8.52 -21.59 -65.62
C LYS A 102 -7.48 -22.32 -66.48
N ALA A 103 -6.52 -23.00 -65.85
CA ALA A 103 -5.52 -23.79 -66.56
C ALA A 103 -6.14 -24.97 -67.34
N ALA A 104 -7.13 -25.64 -66.76
CA ALA A 104 -7.85 -26.73 -67.43
C ALA A 104 -8.62 -26.25 -68.68
N MET A 105 -9.30 -25.10 -68.61
CA MET A 105 -10.02 -24.52 -69.75
C MET A 105 -9.07 -24.09 -70.89
N GLN A 106 -7.91 -23.53 -70.56
CA GLN A 106 -6.90 -23.15 -71.56
C GLN A 106 -6.26 -24.37 -72.23
N SER A 107 -6.03 -25.45 -71.47
CA SER A 107 -5.47 -26.70 -72.02
C SER A 107 -6.42 -27.39 -72.99
N SER A 108 -7.74 -27.29 -72.76
CA SER A 108 -8.76 -27.94 -73.60
C SER A 108 -9.09 -27.17 -74.90
N SER A 109 -8.68 -25.91 -75.01
CA SER A 109 -8.91 -25.07 -76.19
C SER A 109 -7.77 -25.11 -77.22
N ASN A 110 -6.64 -25.74 -76.87
CA ASN A 110 -5.44 -25.84 -77.71
C ASN A 110 -5.20 -27.25 -78.29
N GLN A 111 -6.17 -28.17 -78.14
CA GLN A 111 -6.22 -29.47 -78.81
C GLN A 111 -7.18 -29.41 -80.01
#